data_AF-A0A5H2XJJ5-F1
#
_entry.id   AF-A0A5H2XJJ5-F1
#
_cell.length_a   1.000
_cell.length_b   1.000
_cell.length_c   1.000
_cell.angle_alpha   90.00
_cell.angle_beta   90.00
_cell.angle_gamma   90.00
#
_symmetry.space_group_name_H-M   'P 1'
#
loop_
_entity.id
_entity.type
_entity.pdbx_description
1 polymer ?
#
loop_
_entity_poly.entity_id
_entity_poly.type
_entity_poly.pdbx_seq_one_letter_code
_entity_poly.pdbx_strand_id
1 'polypeptide(L)'
;MGISKGTGSGVPFISAIELRPSLNASYPTQVGSLALEMRFDTGQVPTDFEGYRYPFDVHDRFWYAYDRDDWTQLSTSQTIDSGSSNDYQPPPIVMRTAATPRRANASLDFFWLPADDKASYYVYMHFAEVEKLQANQSRLQYITRNGQVFYELFAPDYLYTNSIFSPAALSGGKYNFSIRKAENSTLPPILKAIEIYTLKEFLELETNQEDIDAINIIKSTYKIKRTGKEIHVPLKPTCGKVNLEKNKLTGSVPVGLIERRKNVAGISMLLLSVAALCWGIKRKRQPGAVTDANPIIAPAEARKRQFTYSEILQITNNLKRILGKGGFGTVYHGCIDKTQVAVKMLSPSSVQVNLLIRIHHINLTSLVGYCNDENHIGLVYEYMKIT
;
A
#
# COMPACT_ATOMS: atom_id res chain seq x y z
N MET A 1 0.99 -6.37 -13.37
CA MET A 1 -0.33 -5.71 -13.25
C MET A 1 -0.85 -5.50 -14.66
N GLY A 2 -1.83 -6.28 -15.12
CA GLY A 2 -2.41 -6.12 -16.45
C GLY A 2 -3.55 -5.13 -16.40
N ILE A 3 -3.32 -3.88 -16.80
CA ILE A 3 -4.42 -2.98 -17.16
C ILE A 3 -4.79 -3.40 -18.58
N SER A 4 -5.89 -4.12 -18.75
CA SER A 4 -6.44 -4.33 -20.09
C SER A 4 -6.86 -2.97 -20.63
N LYS A 5 -6.05 -2.38 -21.51
CA LYS A 5 -6.49 -1.29 -22.39
C LYS A 5 -7.44 -1.90 -23.42
N GLY A 6 -8.65 -2.23 -22.98
CA GLY A 6 -9.79 -2.43 -23.87
C GLY A 6 -10.20 -1.06 -24.37
N THR A 7 -10.14 -0.86 -25.68
CA THR A 7 -10.75 0.29 -26.35
C THR A 7 -12.28 0.22 -26.14
N GLY A 8 -12.75 0.88 -25.08
CA GLY A 8 -14.18 1.15 -24.87
C GLY A 8 -14.60 1.09 -23.40
N SER A 9 -15.22 2.17 -22.92
CA SER A 9 -16.29 2.24 -21.89
C SER A 9 -16.27 1.21 -20.73
N GLY A 10 -15.10 0.77 -20.27
CA GLY A 10 -14.97 -0.18 -19.16
C GLY A 10 -14.94 0.56 -17.83
N VAL A 11 -15.79 0.15 -16.88
CA VAL A 11 -15.66 0.60 -15.48
C VAL A 11 -14.41 -0.05 -14.90
N PRO A 12 -13.43 0.71 -14.38
CA PRO A 12 -12.26 0.12 -13.76
C PRO A 12 -12.70 -0.61 -12.49
N PHE A 13 -12.21 -1.82 -12.28
CA PHE A 13 -12.40 -2.54 -11.04
C PHE A 13 -11.06 -3.06 -10.55
N ILE A 14 -10.87 -2.98 -9.24
CA ILE A 14 -9.74 -3.58 -8.55
C ILE A 14 -10.27 -4.86 -7.91
N SER A 15 -9.74 -6.01 -8.32
CA SER A 15 -10.12 -7.30 -7.77
C SER A 15 -9.56 -7.53 -6.37
N ALA A 16 -8.31 -7.09 -6.13
CA ALA A 16 -7.63 -7.20 -4.84
C ALA A 16 -6.55 -6.13 -4.66
N ILE A 17 -6.32 -5.73 -3.41
CA ILE A 17 -5.18 -4.92 -2.97
C ILE A 17 -4.51 -5.67 -1.83
N GLU A 18 -3.23 -5.98 -2.01
CA GLU A 18 -2.38 -6.57 -0.98
C GLU A 18 -1.38 -5.53 -0.49
N LEU A 19 -1.32 -5.31 0.83
CA LEU A 19 -0.31 -4.46 1.45
C LEU A 19 0.52 -5.31 2.40
N ARG A 20 1.84 -5.26 2.22
CA ARG A 20 2.81 -5.99 3.03
C ARG A 20 3.82 -5.00 3.64
N PRO A 21 4.13 -5.11 4.94
CA PRO A 21 5.16 -4.30 5.55
C PRO A 21 6.52 -4.60 4.90
N SER A 22 7.22 -3.57 4.43
CA SER A 22 8.63 -3.66 4.05
C SER A 22 9.51 -3.25 5.23
N LEU A 23 10.76 -3.71 5.27
CA LEU A 23 11.76 -3.19 6.21
C LEU A 23 12.16 -1.78 5.77
N ASN A 24 12.23 -0.85 6.74
CA ASN A 24 12.59 0.55 6.46
C ASN A 24 14.02 0.72 5.91
N ALA A 25 14.90 -0.25 6.14
CA ALA A 25 16.29 -0.22 5.64
C ALA A 25 16.40 -0.65 4.16
N SER A 26 15.41 -1.36 3.62
CA SER A 26 15.44 -1.89 2.26
C SER A 26 14.95 -0.85 1.25
N TYR A 27 15.69 -0.67 0.17
CA TYR A 27 15.36 0.22 -0.96
C TYR A 27 15.09 1.69 -0.56
N PRO A 28 16.06 2.37 0.09
CA PRO A 28 15.88 3.76 0.47
C PRO A 28 15.76 4.66 -0.77
N THR A 29 14.78 5.56 -0.77
CA THR A 29 14.64 6.63 -1.76
C THR A 29 14.78 7.98 -1.08
N GLN A 30 15.49 8.91 -1.71
CA GLN A 30 15.60 10.29 -1.21
C GLN A 30 14.31 11.08 -1.47
N VAL A 31 13.63 10.79 -2.59
CA VAL A 31 12.38 11.42 -3.03
C VAL A 31 11.54 10.35 -3.73
N GLY A 32 10.20 10.41 -3.62
CA GLY A 32 9.28 9.55 -4.36
C GLY A 32 9.18 8.11 -3.84
N SER A 33 8.52 7.27 -4.64
CA SER A 33 8.29 5.84 -4.38
C SER A 33 8.87 4.96 -5.47
N LEU A 34 9.12 3.69 -5.16
CA LEU A 34 9.62 2.71 -6.13
C LEU A 34 8.49 1.82 -6.65
N ALA A 35 8.36 1.74 -7.97
CA ALA A 35 7.52 0.75 -8.65
C ALA A 35 8.42 -0.34 -9.22
N LEU A 36 8.13 -1.60 -8.89
CA LEU A 36 8.90 -2.72 -9.43
C LEU A 36 8.72 -2.81 -10.96
N GLU A 37 9.82 -2.79 -11.70
CA GLU A 37 9.85 -3.05 -13.14
C GLU A 37 10.10 -4.54 -13.38
N MET A 38 11.14 -5.08 -12.74
CA MET A 38 11.54 -6.48 -12.90
C MET A 38 12.36 -6.97 -11.71
N ARG A 39 12.24 -8.27 -11.44
CA ARG A 39 12.98 -8.97 -10.38
C ARG A 39 13.30 -10.37 -10.86
N PHE A 40 14.58 -10.67 -11.03
CA PHE A 40 15.06 -11.93 -11.59
C PHE A 40 15.95 -12.71 -10.62
N ASP A 41 15.72 -14.01 -10.57
CA ASP A 41 16.68 -15.01 -10.16
C ASP A 41 17.47 -15.46 -11.39
N THR A 42 18.80 -15.32 -11.35
CA THR A 42 19.67 -15.69 -12.47
C THR A 42 20.29 -17.09 -12.31
N GLY A 43 20.02 -17.75 -11.19
CA GLY A 43 20.55 -19.06 -10.88
C GLY A 43 19.81 -20.19 -11.59
N GLN A 44 19.89 -21.40 -11.03
CA GLN A 44 19.31 -22.58 -11.65
C GLN A 44 17.82 -22.66 -11.30
N VAL A 45 16.99 -22.52 -12.32
CA VAL A 45 15.53 -22.59 -12.23
C VAL A 45 15.03 -23.77 -13.05
N PRO A 46 13.98 -24.50 -12.61
CA PRO A 46 13.43 -25.59 -13.41
C PRO A 46 12.91 -25.12 -14.77
N THR A 47 13.02 -25.96 -15.79
CA THR A 47 12.81 -25.61 -17.21
C THR A 47 11.39 -25.15 -17.60
N ASP A 48 10.41 -25.27 -16.70
CA ASP A 48 9.01 -24.85 -16.90
C ASP A 48 8.50 -24.00 -15.72
N PHE A 49 9.42 -23.34 -15.01
CA PHE A 49 9.10 -22.63 -13.77
C PHE A 49 9.20 -21.11 -13.96
N GLU A 50 8.08 -20.42 -13.77
CA GLU A 50 8.02 -18.96 -13.96
C GLU A 50 8.77 -18.19 -12.86
N GLY A 51 8.86 -18.74 -11.65
CA GLY A 51 9.47 -18.03 -10.54
C GLY A 51 8.96 -18.39 -9.15
N TYR A 52 9.62 -17.83 -8.14
CA TYR A 52 9.33 -18.08 -6.73
C TYR A 52 8.51 -16.95 -6.12
N ARG A 53 7.63 -17.29 -5.18
CA ARG A 53 6.91 -16.34 -4.32
C ARG A 53 6.77 -16.91 -2.91
N TYR A 54 5.79 -16.49 -2.10
CA TYR A 54 5.46 -17.21 -0.87
C TYR A 54 5.17 -18.70 -1.15
N PRO A 55 5.67 -19.64 -0.33
CA PRO A 55 6.36 -19.45 0.96
C PRO A 55 7.88 -19.29 0.88
N PHE A 56 8.47 -19.25 -0.32
CA PHE A 56 9.92 -19.18 -0.50
C PHE A 56 10.50 -17.79 -0.19
N ASP A 57 9.74 -16.73 -0.46
CA ASP A 57 10.05 -15.37 -0.03
C ASP A 57 9.11 -14.93 1.10
N VAL A 58 9.66 -14.59 2.26
CA VAL A 58 8.90 -14.16 3.45
C VAL A 58 8.19 -12.82 3.23
N HIS A 59 8.69 -12.00 2.31
CA HIS A 59 8.10 -10.74 1.87
C HIS A 59 7.12 -10.94 0.70
N ASP A 60 6.97 -12.18 0.22
CA ASP A 60 6.11 -12.57 -0.90
C ASP A 60 6.36 -11.78 -2.19
N ARG A 61 7.61 -11.34 -2.34
CA ARG A 61 8.12 -10.84 -3.61
C ARG A 61 8.15 -11.97 -4.61
N PHE A 62 7.63 -11.71 -5.82
CA PHE A 62 7.79 -12.63 -6.93
C PHE A 62 9.17 -12.44 -7.56
N TRP A 63 9.87 -13.55 -7.79
CA TRP A 63 11.19 -13.63 -8.42
C TRP A 63 11.06 -14.43 -9.70
N TYR A 64 11.18 -13.79 -10.85
CA TYR A 64 11.11 -14.46 -12.14
C TYR A 64 12.38 -15.25 -12.42
N ALA A 65 12.23 -16.42 -13.01
CA ALA A 65 13.33 -17.17 -13.60
C ALA A 65 13.96 -16.36 -14.76
N TYR A 66 15.29 -16.23 -14.75
CA TYR A 66 16.05 -15.66 -15.86
C TYR A 66 17.24 -16.55 -16.20
N ASP A 67 17.10 -17.33 -17.26
CA ASP A 67 18.13 -18.21 -17.77
C ASP A 67 18.62 -17.75 -19.14
N ARG A 68 19.87 -18.09 -19.47
CA ARG A 68 20.52 -17.74 -20.73
C ARG A 68 21.39 -18.89 -21.22
N ASP A 69 21.32 -19.17 -22.51
CA ASP A 69 22.08 -20.26 -23.13
C ASP A 69 23.60 -20.10 -23.00
N ASP A 70 24.10 -18.85 -22.96
CA ASP A 70 25.53 -18.54 -22.78
C ASP A 70 26.00 -18.60 -21.32
N TRP A 71 25.09 -18.79 -20.38
CA TRP A 71 25.37 -18.89 -18.95
C TRP A 71 25.28 -20.35 -18.48
N THR A 72 25.95 -20.62 -17.36
CA THR A 72 25.83 -21.86 -16.61
C THR A 72 25.71 -21.51 -15.13
N GLN A 73 25.37 -22.49 -14.31
CA GLN A 73 25.03 -22.25 -12.92
C GLN A 73 26.03 -22.89 -11.96
N LEU A 74 26.25 -22.21 -10.84
CA LEU A 74 26.94 -22.70 -9.66
C LEU A 74 25.92 -22.82 -8.53
N SER A 75 26.12 -23.78 -7.63
CA SER A 75 25.20 -24.01 -6.50
C SER A 75 25.96 -24.36 -5.24
N THR A 76 25.40 -24.00 -4.10
CA THR A 76 25.83 -24.51 -2.79
C THR A 76 24.67 -25.14 -2.04
N SER A 77 24.97 -26.13 -1.20
CA SER A 77 24.02 -26.70 -0.23
C SER A 77 24.15 -26.05 1.16
N GLN A 78 25.12 -25.15 1.35
CA GLN A 78 25.35 -24.47 2.62
C GLN A 78 24.40 -23.28 2.80
N THR A 79 24.09 -22.97 4.06
CA THR A 79 23.30 -21.80 4.42
C THR A 79 24.08 -20.52 4.14
N ILE A 80 23.47 -19.62 3.36
CA ILE A 80 23.95 -18.25 3.16
C ILE A 80 23.35 -17.37 4.25
N ASP A 81 24.12 -16.37 4.71
CA ASP A 81 23.69 -15.39 5.73
C ASP A 81 23.41 -16.03 7.11
N SER A 82 24.21 -17.04 7.51
CA SER A 82 24.02 -17.76 8.78
C SER A 82 24.30 -16.94 10.05
N GLY A 83 24.93 -15.75 9.92
CA GLY A 83 25.35 -14.91 11.06
C GLY A 83 25.13 -13.41 10.87
N SER A 84 24.54 -12.99 9.76
CA SER A 84 24.18 -11.60 9.45
C SER A 84 23.01 -11.60 8.48
N SER A 85 22.26 -10.52 8.40
CA SER A 85 21.19 -10.36 7.40
C SER A 85 21.54 -9.16 6.53
N ASN A 86 21.54 -9.35 5.22
CA ASN A 86 21.52 -8.24 4.28
C ASN A 86 20.17 -7.51 4.36
N ASP A 87 20.15 -6.18 4.25
CA ASP A 87 18.94 -5.37 4.42
C ASP A 87 17.84 -5.70 3.40
N TYR A 88 18.20 -6.16 2.21
CA TYR A 88 17.23 -6.53 1.16
C TYR A 88 16.66 -7.94 1.34
N GLN A 89 17.28 -8.78 2.18
CA GLN A 89 16.85 -10.16 2.47
C GLN A 89 16.35 -10.97 1.26
N PRO A 90 17.11 -11.12 0.14
CA PRO A 90 16.70 -12.03 -0.93
C PRO A 90 16.49 -13.44 -0.36
N PRO A 91 15.50 -14.21 -0.86
CA PRO A 91 15.16 -15.49 -0.27
C PRO A 91 16.28 -16.52 -0.47
N PRO A 92 16.48 -17.46 0.48
CA PRO A 92 17.54 -18.48 0.37
C PRO A 92 17.46 -19.34 -0.89
N ILE A 93 16.26 -19.50 -1.48
CA ILE A 93 16.10 -20.25 -2.73
C ILE A 93 16.83 -19.58 -3.91
N VAL A 94 16.76 -18.25 -3.99
CA VAL A 94 17.44 -17.45 -5.01
C VAL A 94 18.94 -17.40 -4.72
N MET A 95 19.31 -17.21 -3.45
CA MET A 95 20.72 -17.03 -3.10
C MET A 95 21.55 -18.32 -3.20
N ARG A 96 20.96 -19.52 -3.14
CA ARG A 96 21.73 -20.78 -3.18
C ARG A 96 22.44 -21.05 -4.52
N THR A 97 21.96 -20.45 -5.61
CA THR A 97 22.49 -20.64 -6.97
C THR A 97 22.99 -19.33 -7.56
N ALA A 98 23.95 -19.38 -8.47
CA ALA A 98 24.48 -18.20 -9.17
C ALA A 98 24.67 -18.49 -10.66
N ALA A 99 24.42 -17.51 -11.51
CA ALA A 99 24.90 -17.50 -12.88
C ALA A 99 26.41 -17.28 -12.94
N THR A 100 27.06 -17.94 -13.88
CA THR A 100 28.45 -17.72 -14.30
C THR A 100 28.54 -17.96 -15.82
N PRO A 101 29.39 -17.25 -16.58
CA PRO A 101 29.48 -17.47 -18.01
C PRO A 101 30.03 -18.87 -18.33
N ARG A 102 29.51 -19.51 -19.39
CA ARG A 102 30.04 -20.81 -19.86
C ARG A 102 31.51 -20.73 -20.29
N ARG A 103 31.93 -19.57 -20.81
CA ARG A 103 33.31 -19.31 -21.25
C ARG A 103 34.03 -18.54 -20.15
N ALA A 104 35.18 -19.04 -19.70
CA ALA A 104 35.89 -18.57 -18.52
C ALA A 104 36.24 -17.05 -18.50
N ASN A 105 36.37 -16.43 -19.67
CA ASN A 105 36.70 -15.00 -19.81
C ASN A 105 35.56 -14.17 -20.41
N ALA A 106 34.36 -14.74 -20.59
CA ALA A 106 33.19 -13.98 -21.02
C ALA A 106 32.59 -13.17 -19.84
N SER A 107 31.76 -12.19 -20.19
CA SER A 107 30.98 -11.40 -19.24
C SER A 107 29.60 -12.02 -19.00
N LEU A 108 28.98 -11.66 -17.87
CA LEU A 108 27.54 -11.80 -17.69
C LEU A 108 26.89 -10.51 -18.18
N ASP A 109 26.27 -10.57 -19.36
CA ASP A 109 25.67 -9.41 -20.00
C ASP A 109 24.14 -9.40 -19.82
N PHE A 110 23.66 -8.31 -19.25
CA PHE A 110 22.24 -8.03 -19.03
C PHE A 110 21.85 -6.77 -19.81
N PHE A 111 21.03 -6.98 -20.83
CA PHE A 111 20.52 -5.92 -21.68
C PHE A 111 19.06 -5.64 -21.34
N TRP A 112 18.75 -4.37 -21.12
CA TRP A 112 17.39 -3.94 -20.80
C TRP A 112 17.05 -2.62 -21.49
N LEU A 113 15.88 -2.63 -22.13
CA LEU A 113 15.22 -1.49 -22.74
C LEU A 113 13.98 -1.18 -21.90
N PRO A 114 13.99 -0.10 -21.10
CA PRO A 114 12.82 0.32 -20.36
C PRO A 114 11.67 0.72 -21.30
N ALA A 115 10.43 0.49 -20.85
CA ALA A 115 9.25 0.90 -21.62
C ALA A 115 9.07 2.43 -21.68
N ASP A 116 9.56 3.14 -20.66
CA ASP A 116 9.58 4.61 -20.59
C ASP A 116 11.03 5.08 -20.51
N ASP A 117 11.56 5.58 -21.61
CA ASP A 117 12.95 6.03 -21.72
C ASP A 117 13.23 7.35 -20.98
N LYS A 118 12.17 8.05 -20.55
CA LYS A 118 12.24 9.30 -19.78
C LYS A 118 12.15 9.07 -18.27
N ALA A 119 11.70 7.89 -17.85
CA ALA A 119 11.65 7.56 -16.44
C ALA A 119 13.04 7.33 -15.86
N SER A 120 13.12 7.43 -14.54
CA SER A 120 14.34 7.21 -13.77
C SER A 120 14.27 5.87 -13.05
N TYR A 121 15.40 5.18 -12.90
CA TYR A 121 15.42 3.80 -12.44
C TYR A 121 16.50 3.51 -11.40
N TYR A 122 16.19 2.63 -10.45
CA TYR A 122 17.17 2.07 -9.52
C TYR A 122 17.43 0.61 -9.86
N VAL A 123 18.70 0.22 -9.85
CA VAL A 123 19.15 -1.14 -10.13
C VAL A 123 19.83 -1.69 -8.90
N TYR A 124 19.48 -2.92 -8.54
CA TYR A 124 20.06 -3.69 -7.43
C TYR A 124 20.54 -5.02 -7.99
N MET A 125 21.76 -5.41 -7.65
CA MET A 125 22.37 -6.68 -8.03
C MET A 125 22.86 -7.38 -6.77
N HIS A 126 22.51 -8.64 -6.63
CA HIS A 126 22.86 -9.45 -5.47
C HIS A 126 23.93 -10.48 -5.83
N PHE A 127 24.86 -10.68 -4.91
CA PHE A 127 26.03 -11.55 -5.06
C PHE A 127 26.25 -12.34 -3.77
N ALA A 128 26.82 -13.53 -3.90
CA ALA A 128 27.43 -14.29 -2.80
C ALA A 128 28.34 -15.34 -3.42
N GLU A 129 29.55 -15.52 -2.90
CA GLU A 129 30.42 -16.61 -3.33
C GLU A 129 29.88 -17.94 -2.76
N VAL A 130 29.71 -18.92 -3.63
CA VAL A 130 29.11 -20.22 -3.31
C VAL A 130 30.12 -21.36 -3.30
N GLU A 131 31.29 -21.14 -3.89
CA GLU A 131 32.39 -22.08 -3.91
C GLU A 131 33.42 -21.68 -2.86
N LYS A 132 33.88 -22.64 -2.06
CA LYS A 132 35.01 -22.38 -1.16
C LYS A 132 36.29 -22.36 -1.98
N LEU A 133 36.79 -21.16 -2.26
CA LEU A 133 37.96 -20.98 -3.12
C LEU A 133 39.24 -21.52 -2.47
N GLN A 134 40.08 -22.17 -3.28
CA GLN A 134 41.43 -22.57 -2.88
C GLN A 134 42.36 -21.35 -2.77
N ALA A 135 43.51 -21.49 -2.09
CA ALA A 135 44.44 -20.38 -1.87
C ALA A 135 45.01 -19.75 -3.16
N ASN A 136 45.06 -20.51 -4.25
CA ASN A 136 45.48 -20.04 -5.58
C ASN A 136 44.30 -19.57 -6.47
N GLN A 137 43.07 -19.60 -5.94
CA GLN A 137 41.87 -19.19 -6.66
C GLN A 137 41.35 -17.86 -6.12
N SER A 138 40.91 -17.02 -7.04
CA SER A 138 40.29 -15.73 -6.78
C SER A 138 39.15 -15.48 -7.75
N ARG A 139 38.04 -14.92 -7.25
CA ARG A 139 36.96 -14.36 -8.06
C ARG A 139 36.87 -12.86 -7.81
N LEU A 140 37.43 -12.10 -8.74
CA LEU A 140 37.42 -10.65 -8.73
C LEU A 140 36.67 -10.16 -9.95
N GLN A 141 35.69 -9.31 -9.73
CA GLN A 141 34.79 -8.83 -10.76
C GLN A 141 34.48 -7.35 -10.60
N TYR A 142 34.08 -6.71 -11.69
CA TYR A 142 33.63 -5.33 -11.71
C TYR A 142 32.42 -5.21 -12.64
N ILE A 143 31.66 -4.13 -12.48
CA ILE A 143 30.41 -3.93 -13.23
C ILE A 143 30.58 -2.73 -14.13
N THR A 144 30.19 -2.89 -15.39
CA THR A 144 30.10 -1.78 -16.33
C THR A 144 28.66 -1.56 -16.76
N ARG A 145 28.30 -0.31 -17.04
CA ARG A 145 27.03 0.11 -17.60
C ARG A 145 27.31 0.94 -18.84
N ASN A 146 26.80 0.50 -19.99
CA ASN A 146 27.02 1.16 -21.28
C ASN A 146 28.51 1.40 -21.58
N GLY A 147 29.37 0.45 -21.21
CA GLY A 147 30.83 0.52 -21.40
C GLY A 147 31.58 1.36 -20.36
N GLN A 148 30.89 2.07 -19.47
CA GLN A 148 31.52 2.83 -18.37
C GLN A 148 31.49 2.03 -17.07
N VAL A 149 32.47 2.24 -16.18
CA VAL A 149 32.48 1.59 -14.87
C VAL A 149 31.25 2.05 -14.06
N PHE A 150 30.46 1.08 -13.61
CA PHE A 150 29.29 1.28 -12.75
C PHE A 150 29.62 0.96 -11.29
N TYR A 151 30.38 -0.11 -11.07
CA TYR A 151 30.91 -0.47 -9.77
C TYR A 151 32.33 -1.00 -9.95
N GLU A 152 33.21 -0.56 -9.05
CA GLU A 152 34.63 -0.89 -9.07
C GLU A 152 34.89 -2.36 -8.73
N LEU A 153 36.17 -2.73 -8.64
CA LEU A 153 36.60 -4.10 -8.44
C LEU A 153 36.20 -4.62 -7.04
N PHE A 154 35.59 -5.80 -6.99
CA PHE A 154 35.22 -6.46 -5.74
C PHE A 154 35.28 -7.99 -5.82
N ALA A 155 35.31 -8.62 -4.64
CA ALA A 155 35.10 -10.05 -4.46
C ALA A 155 33.76 -10.28 -3.74
N PRO A 156 32.87 -11.16 -4.22
CA PRO A 156 31.72 -11.60 -3.44
C PRO A 156 32.17 -12.35 -2.18
N ASP A 157 31.50 -12.11 -1.05
CA ASP A 157 31.81 -12.78 0.21
C ASP A 157 31.31 -14.24 0.21
N TYR A 158 32.12 -15.15 0.74
CA TYR A 158 31.76 -16.57 0.80
C TYR A 158 30.61 -16.81 1.77
N LEU A 159 29.48 -17.27 1.23
CA LEU A 159 28.21 -17.51 1.93
C LEU A 159 27.58 -16.29 2.61
N TYR A 160 27.92 -15.08 2.16
CA TYR A 160 27.28 -13.84 2.60
C TYR A 160 26.77 -13.04 1.42
N THR A 161 25.57 -12.46 1.57
CA THR A 161 24.94 -11.66 0.53
C THR A 161 25.54 -10.27 0.47
N ASN A 162 26.13 -9.91 -0.66
CA ASN A 162 26.49 -8.54 -1.02
C ASN A 162 25.48 -7.97 -2.01
N SER A 163 24.96 -6.78 -1.73
CA SER A 163 24.03 -6.08 -2.63
C SER A 163 24.66 -4.79 -3.14
N ILE A 164 24.89 -4.72 -4.45
CA ILE A 164 25.38 -3.52 -5.13
C ILE A 164 24.21 -2.84 -5.80
N PHE A 165 24.09 -1.52 -5.64
CA PHE A 165 22.97 -0.77 -6.17
C PHE A 165 23.40 0.58 -6.75
N SER A 166 22.56 1.15 -7.61
CA SER A 166 22.77 2.48 -8.15
C SER A 166 22.58 3.54 -7.05
N PRO A 167 23.59 4.37 -6.73
CA PRO A 167 23.50 5.36 -5.65
C PRO A 167 22.53 6.51 -5.98
N ALA A 168 22.28 6.75 -7.26
CA ALA A 168 21.31 7.71 -7.77
C ALA A 168 20.44 7.04 -8.84
N ALA A 169 19.28 7.62 -9.13
CA ALA A 169 18.40 7.11 -10.18
C ALA A 169 19.05 7.28 -11.56
N LEU A 170 18.98 6.23 -12.37
CA LEU A 170 19.54 6.17 -13.71
C LEU A 170 18.53 6.70 -14.73
N SER A 171 18.99 7.48 -15.70
CA SER A 171 18.21 7.98 -16.83
C SER A 171 18.88 7.61 -18.17
N GLY A 172 18.18 7.76 -19.30
CA GLY A 172 18.77 7.57 -20.63
C GLY A 172 18.32 6.35 -21.42
N GLY A 173 17.27 5.63 -20.98
CA GLY A 173 16.45 4.78 -21.84
C GLY A 173 17.07 3.51 -22.44
N LYS A 174 18.35 3.22 -22.21
CA LYS A 174 19.00 1.97 -22.64
C LYS A 174 20.13 1.62 -21.70
N TYR A 175 20.08 0.40 -21.17
CA TYR A 175 21.07 -0.07 -20.22
C TYR A 175 21.63 -1.42 -20.67
N ASN A 176 22.94 -1.43 -20.87
CA ASN A 176 23.73 -2.65 -21.03
C ASN A 176 24.65 -2.79 -19.82
N PHE A 177 24.31 -3.71 -18.92
CA PHE A 177 25.15 -4.04 -17.79
C PHE A 177 26.01 -5.26 -18.12
N SER A 178 27.31 -5.16 -17.88
CA SER A 178 28.24 -6.29 -18.02
C SER A 178 28.98 -6.48 -16.71
N ILE A 179 28.87 -7.67 -16.14
CA ILE A 179 29.71 -8.10 -15.01
C ILE A 179 30.91 -8.83 -15.60
N ARG A 180 32.10 -8.32 -15.33
CA ARG A 180 33.32 -8.70 -16.03
C ARG A 180 34.32 -9.28 -15.06
N LYS A 181 35.05 -10.30 -15.54
CA LYS A 181 36.22 -10.85 -14.86
C LYS A 181 37.35 -9.81 -14.82
N ALA A 182 38.01 -9.66 -13.68
CA ALA A 182 39.24 -8.90 -13.58
C ALA A 182 40.44 -9.67 -14.14
N GLU A 183 41.45 -8.97 -14.66
CA GLU A 183 42.63 -9.60 -15.28
C GLU A 183 43.39 -10.52 -14.32
N ASN A 184 43.46 -10.16 -13.04
CA ASN A 184 44.10 -10.93 -11.97
C ASN A 184 43.18 -11.99 -11.33
N SER A 185 41.94 -12.14 -11.80
CA SER A 185 41.03 -13.15 -11.30
C SER A 185 41.28 -14.49 -11.99
N THR A 186 41.25 -15.58 -11.22
CA THR A 186 41.33 -16.92 -11.80
C THR A 186 39.97 -17.43 -12.28
N LEU A 187 38.88 -17.03 -11.63
CA LEU A 187 37.54 -17.55 -11.86
C LEU A 187 36.64 -16.55 -12.62
N PRO A 188 35.64 -17.01 -13.37
CA PRO A 188 34.67 -16.15 -14.04
C PRO A 188 33.79 -15.36 -13.04
N PRO A 189 33.14 -14.25 -13.45
CA PRO A 189 32.25 -13.49 -12.59
C PRO A 189 30.99 -14.30 -12.23
N ILE A 190 30.34 -13.94 -11.13
CA ILE A 190 29.06 -14.52 -10.71
C ILE A 190 28.00 -13.45 -10.49
N LEU A 191 26.73 -13.84 -10.63
CA LEU A 191 25.56 -13.04 -10.30
C LEU A 191 24.48 -13.93 -9.70
N LYS A 192 23.75 -13.42 -8.69
CA LYS A 192 22.64 -14.15 -8.06
C LYS A 192 21.31 -13.68 -8.61
N ALA A 193 21.08 -12.39 -8.51
CA ALA A 193 19.77 -11.81 -8.71
C ALA A 193 19.89 -10.34 -9.13
N ILE A 194 18.87 -9.88 -9.84
CA ILE A 194 18.74 -8.48 -10.28
C ILE A 194 17.35 -7.99 -9.90
N GLU A 195 17.28 -6.77 -9.36
CA GLU A 195 16.03 -6.05 -9.19
C GLU A 195 16.13 -4.67 -9.85
N ILE A 196 15.10 -4.27 -10.58
CA ILE A 196 15.00 -2.94 -11.19
C ILE A 196 13.67 -2.32 -10.78
N TYR A 197 13.76 -1.08 -10.31
CA TYR A 197 12.63 -0.28 -9.90
C TYR A 197 12.59 1.01 -10.69
N THR A 198 11.40 1.40 -11.10
CA THR A 198 11.13 2.73 -11.64
C THR A 198 10.85 3.68 -10.48
N LEU A 199 11.54 4.82 -10.46
CA LEU A 199 11.23 5.92 -9.56
C LEU A 199 9.92 6.59 -9.99
N LYS A 200 8.95 6.64 -9.07
CA LYS A 200 7.68 7.33 -9.22
C LYS A 200 7.69 8.56 -8.32
N GLU A 201 7.84 9.70 -8.96
CA GLU A 201 7.61 10.99 -8.33
C GLU A 201 6.12 11.31 -8.45
N PHE A 202 5.45 11.33 -7.31
CA PHE A 202 4.10 11.84 -7.23
C PHE A 202 4.22 13.34 -6.97
N LEU A 203 3.82 14.17 -7.96
CA LEU A 203 3.74 15.63 -7.82
C LEU A 203 2.54 16.06 -6.95
N GLU A 204 1.80 15.11 -6.41
CA GLU A 204 0.59 15.31 -5.63
C GLU A 204 0.87 15.05 -4.14
N LEU A 205 0.12 15.75 -3.30
CA LEU A 205 0.22 15.66 -1.84
C LEU A 205 0.04 14.20 -1.38
N GLU A 206 0.83 13.80 -0.38
CA GLU A 206 0.60 12.55 0.37
C GLU A 206 -0.83 12.50 0.93
N THR A 207 -1.26 11.31 1.38
CA THR A 207 -2.62 11.06 1.91
C THR A 207 -3.10 12.22 2.78
N ASN A 208 -4.24 12.82 2.43
CA ASN A 208 -4.82 13.96 3.16
C ASN A 208 -4.99 13.60 4.64
N GLN A 209 -4.48 14.46 5.53
CA GLN A 209 -4.47 14.23 6.96
C GLN A 209 -5.89 13.99 7.53
N GLU A 210 -6.92 14.60 6.95
CA GLU A 210 -8.32 14.38 7.36
C GLU A 210 -8.80 12.94 7.10
N ASP A 211 -8.33 12.31 6.02
CA ASP A 211 -8.66 10.91 5.71
C ASP A 211 -7.97 9.97 6.72
N ILE A 212 -6.75 10.30 7.12
CA ILE A 212 -6.00 9.60 8.17
C ILE A 212 -6.75 9.72 9.50
N ASP A 213 -7.22 10.92 9.84
CA ASP A 213 -7.92 11.21 11.09
C ASP A 213 -9.27 10.48 11.17
N ALA A 214 -10.08 10.51 10.10
CA ALA A 214 -11.34 9.80 10.03
C ALA A 214 -11.16 8.28 10.24
N ILE A 215 -10.14 7.68 9.63
CA ILE A 215 -9.85 6.25 9.79
C ILE A 215 -9.33 5.94 11.21
N ASN A 216 -8.53 6.82 11.81
CA ASN A 216 -8.06 6.67 13.18
C ASN A 216 -9.23 6.72 14.19
N ILE A 217 -10.25 7.56 13.96
CA ILE A 217 -11.48 7.58 14.74
C ILE A 217 -12.18 6.22 14.67
N ILE A 218 -12.32 5.62 13.48
CA ILE A 218 -12.92 4.29 13.31
C ILE A 218 -12.12 3.23 14.09
N LYS A 219 -10.78 3.24 14.01
CA LYS A 219 -9.94 2.29 14.76
C LYS A 219 -10.11 2.39 16.27
N SER A 220 -10.15 3.61 16.80
CA SER A 220 -10.29 3.85 18.23
C SER A 220 -11.64 3.38 18.75
N THR A 221 -12.71 3.63 17.99
CA THR A 221 -14.09 3.24 18.30
C THR A 221 -14.22 1.73 18.49
N TYR A 222 -13.61 0.94 17.59
CA TYR A 222 -13.68 -0.53 17.63
C TYR A 222 -12.51 -1.20 18.36
N LYS A 223 -11.64 -0.43 19.02
CA LYS A 223 -10.48 -0.93 19.77
C LYS A 223 -9.64 -1.91 18.96
N ILE A 224 -9.45 -1.64 17.67
CA ILE A 224 -8.70 -2.51 16.77
C ILE A 224 -7.23 -2.50 17.21
N LYS A 225 -6.76 -3.61 17.81
CA LYS A 225 -5.36 -3.77 18.24
C LYS A 225 -4.59 -4.62 17.23
N ARG A 226 -3.31 -4.29 17.04
CA ARG A 226 -2.36 -5.09 16.26
C ARG A 226 -1.69 -6.11 17.19
N THR A 227 -1.98 -7.39 16.99
CA THR A 227 -1.16 -8.50 17.52
C THR A 227 -0.65 -9.31 16.34
N GLY A 228 0.60 -9.78 16.42
CA GLY A 228 1.32 -10.39 15.31
C GLY A 228 0.54 -11.52 14.63
N LYS A 229 0.57 -11.50 13.30
CA LYS A 229 0.08 -12.51 12.33
C LYS A 229 -1.41 -12.91 12.33
N GLU A 230 -2.22 -12.58 13.34
CA GLU A 230 -3.68 -12.73 13.27
C GLU A 230 -4.41 -11.57 13.96
N ILE A 231 -5.40 -10.99 13.29
CA ILE A 231 -6.28 -9.97 13.86
C ILE A 231 -7.47 -10.70 14.50
N HIS A 232 -7.45 -10.79 15.82
CA HIS A 232 -8.61 -11.23 16.59
C HIS A 232 -9.55 -10.04 16.76
N VAL A 233 -10.72 -10.09 16.12
CA VAL A 233 -11.88 -9.29 16.56
C VAL A 233 -12.42 -10.02 17.78
N PRO A 234 -12.49 -9.41 18.99
CA PRO A 234 -13.22 -10.02 20.08
C PRO A 234 -14.72 -9.93 19.73
N LEU A 235 -15.20 -10.91 18.96
CA LEU A 235 -16.62 -11.20 18.88
C LEU A 235 -17.03 -11.67 20.27
N LYS A 236 -17.76 -10.83 21.02
CA LYS A 236 -18.70 -11.34 22.01
C LYS A 236 -20.01 -11.63 21.26
N PRO A 237 -20.35 -12.90 20.97
CA PRO A 237 -21.70 -13.22 20.58
C PRO A 237 -22.52 -13.33 21.85
N THR A 238 -23.47 -12.42 22.05
CA THR A 238 -24.66 -12.74 22.84
C THR A 238 -25.87 -12.42 21.99
N CYS A 239 -26.29 -13.42 21.21
CA CYS A 239 -27.63 -13.48 20.66
C CYS A 239 -28.52 -14.12 21.72
N GLY A 240 -29.31 -13.30 22.42
CA GLY A 240 -30.46 -13.78 23.17
C GLY A 240 -31.72 -13.49 22.38
N LYS A 241 -32.34 -14.51 21.76
CA LYS A 241 -33.76 -14.41 21.41
C LYS A 241 -34.55 -14.53 22.71
N VAL A 242 -35.19 -13.45 23.14
CA VAL A 242 -36.17 -13.51 24.24
C VAL A 242 -37.53 -13.84 23.64
N ASN A 243 -38.01 -15.07 23.86
CA ASN A 243 -39.38 -15.46 23.58
C ASN A 243 -40.26 -15.06 24.79
N LEU A 244 -41.28 -14.22 24.57
CA LEU A 244 -42.16 -13.69 25.62
C LEU A 244 -43.56 -14.32 25.62
N GLU A 245 -43.85 -15.28 24.76
CA GLU A 245 -45.23 -15.79 24.55
C GLU A 245 -45.80 -16.61 25.73
N LYS A 246 -45.03 -16.86 26.79
CA LYS A 246 -45.50 -17.62 27.97
C LYS A 246 -45.15 -16.99 29.33
N ASN A 247 -44.91 -15.68 29.39
CA ASN A 247 -44.70 -15.02 30.68
C ASN A 247 -46.03 -14.45 31.22
N LYS A 248 -46.61 -15.13 32.22
CA LYS A 248 -47.71 -14.61 33.05
C LYS A 248 -47.17 -13.60 34.07
N LEU A 249 -46.76 -12.41 33.60
CA LEU A 249 -46.36 -11.33 34.51
C LEU A 249 -47.59 -10.49 34.89
N THR A 250 -48.07 -10.67 36.12
CA THR A 250 -49.02 -9.76 36.78
C THR A 250 -48.30 -9.04 37.92
N GLY A 251 -48.19 -7.72 37.82
CA GLY A 251 -47.60 -6.86 38.84
C GLY A 251 -47.44 -5.42 38.33
N SER A 252 -47.69 -4.43 39.20
CA SER A 252 -47.59 -3.01 38.87
C SER A 252 -46.14 -2.51 38.84
N VAL A 253 -45.90 -1.53 37.97
CA VAL A 253 -44.58 -0.93 37.70
C VAL A 253 -43.98 -0.26 38.95
N PRO A 254 -42.67 -0.43 39.24
CA PRO A 254 -42.03 0.20 40.39
C PRO A 254 -42.01 1.73 40.32
N VAL A 255 -42.26 2.38 41.46
CA VAL A 255 -42.44 3.83 41.62
C VAL A 255 -41.23 4.67 41.15
N GLY A 256 -40.03 4.08 41.08
CA GLY A 256 -38.81 4.74 40.57
C GLY A 256 -38.79 5.07 39.06
N LEU A 257 -39.74 4.54 38.27
CA LEU A 257 -39.87 4.85 36.84
C LEU A 257 -40.94 5.92 36.52
N ILE A 258 -41.71 6.38 37.51
CA ILE A 258 -42.71 7.44 37.35
C ILE A 258 -42.12 8.84 37.62
N GLU A 259 -40.96 8.93 38.28
CA GLU A 259 -40.37 10.22 38.69
C GLU A 259 -39.47 10.90 37.64
N ARG A 260 -39.16 10.27 36.50
CA ARG A 260 -38.35 10.89 35.43
C ARG A 260 -39.13 11.69 34.39
N ARG A 261 -40.42 11.99 34.61
CA ARG A 261 -41.24 12.81 33.68
C ARG A 261 -41.29 14.32 33.98
N LYS A 262 -40.53 14.83 34.95
CA LYS A 262 -40.49 16.27 35.27
C LYS A 262 -39.08 16.84 35.14
N ASN A 263 -38.57 17.00 33.90
CA ASN A 263 -37.40 17.86 33.62
C ASN A 263 -37.28 18.24 32.13
N VAL A 264 -38.42 18.48 31.45
CA VAL A 264 -38.44 18.98 30.05
C VAL A 264 -38.84 20.48 29.97
N ALA A 265 -39.40 21.06 31.03
CA ALA A 265 -39.85 22.46 31.03
C ALA A 265 -38.73 23.50 31.28
N GLY A 266 -37.66 23.14 31.99
CA GLY A 266 -36.58 24.09 32.35
C GLY A 266 -35.65 24.47 31.20
N ILE A 267 -35.41 23.55 30.26
CA ILE A 267 -34.46 23.75 29.16
C ILE A 267 -35.05 24.67 28.08
N SER A 268 -36.38 24.71 27.94
CA SER A 268 -37.07 25.57 26.95
C SER A 268 -37.11 27.05 27.36
N MET A 269 -37.20 27.37 28.66
CA MET A 269 -37.17 28.77 29.12
C MET A 269 -35.79 29.42 29.05
N LEU A 270 -34.70 28.65 29.19
CA LEU A 270 -33.34 29.18 29.11
C LEU A 270 -32.91 29.53 27.66
N LEU A 271 -33.46 28.84 26.66
CA LEU A 271 -33.17 29.10 25.24
C LEU A 271 -33.91 30.34 24.71
N LEU A 272 -35.09 30.66 25.24
CA LEU A 272 -35.88 31.82 24.84
C LEU A 272 -35.30 33.15 25.38
N SER A 273 -34.68 33.15 26.56
CA SER A 273 -34.04 34.34 27.12
C SER A 273 -32.74 34.72 26.41
N VAL A 274 -31.95 33.72 25.98
CA VAL A 274 -30.72 33.93 25.19
C VAL A 274 -31.05 34.45 23.78
N ALA A 275 -32.11 33.94 23.15
CA ALA A 275 -32.57 34.42 21.85
C ALA A 275 -33.05 35.89 21.90
N ALA A 276 -33.75 36.30 22.96
CA ALA A 276 -34.20 37.68 23.16
C ALA A 276 -33.02 38.65 23.38
N LEU A 277 -31.98 38.21 24.10
CA LEU A 277 -30.77 39.00 24.32
C LEU A 277 -29.96 39.18 23.03
N CYS A 278 -29.84 38.12 22.21
CA CYS A 278 -29.18 38.17 20.91
C CYS A 278 -29.94 39.03 19.88
N TRP A 279 -31.28 39.09 19.95
CA TRP A 279 -32.08 39.96 19.09
C TRP A 279 -31.94 41.44 19.46
N GLY A 280 -31.83 41.76 20.76
CA GLY A 280 -31.64 43.13 21.25
C GLY A 280 -30.32 43.77 20.80
N ILE A 281 -29.24 42.97 20.73
CA ILE A 281 -27.91 43.45 20.32
C ILE A 281 -27.82 43.70 18.80
N LYS A 282 -28.63 42.99 18.00
CA LYS A 282 -28.64 43.12 16.53
C LYS A 282 -29.36 44.36 15.98
N ARG A 283 -30.01 45.18 16.82
CA ARG A 283 -30.85 46.31 16.38
C ARG A 283 -30.21 47.70 16.43
N LYS A 284 -28.91 47.82 16.76
CA LYS A 284 -28.19 49.09 16.66
C LYS A 284 -26.79 48.90 16.08
N ARG A 285 -26.66 49.09 14.75
CA ARG A 285 -25.60 49.89 14.06
C ARG A 285 -25.43 49.45 12.59
N GLN A 286 -25.46 50.45 11.72
CA GLN A 286 -24.99 50.52 10.32
C GLN A 286 -24.30 51.91 10.21
N PRO A 287 -23.54 52.25 9.15
CA PRO A 287 -22.37 51.60 8.52
C PRO A 287 -21.17 52.59 8.35
N GLY A 288 -19.97 52.14 7.93
CA GLY A 288 -18.91 53.07 7.43
C GLY A 288 -17.47 52.54 7.26
N ALA A 289 -17.02 52.50 6.00
CA ALA A 289 -15.69 52.76 5.37
C ALA A 289 -14.35 52.04 5.76
N VAL A 290 -13.90 51.17 4.82
CA VAL A 290 -12.58 50.94 4.15
C VAL A 290 -11.23 51.35 4.81
N THR A 291 -10.29 50.39 4.90
CA THR A 291 -8.91 50.47 4.36
C THR A 291 -8.30 49.07 4.16
N ASP A 292 -7.57 48.92 3.04
CA ASP A 292 -6.97 47.71 2.49
C ASP A 292 -5.82 47.11 3.33
N ALA A 293 -5.81 45.78 3.43
CA ALA A 293 -4.60 44.95 3.47
C ALA A 293 -5.00 43.48 3.18
N ASN A 294 -4.56 42.96 2.03
CA ASN A 294 -4.73 41.54 1.68
C ASN A 294 -3.75 40.67 2.50
N PRO A 295 -4.23 39.54 3.04
CA PRO A 295 -3.49 38.29 2.99
C PRO A 295 -4.29 37.25 2.19
N ILE A 296 -3.57 36.59 1.30
CA ILE A 296 -4.00 35.48 0.45
C ILE A 296 -4.64 34.41 1.34
N ILE A 297 -5.95 34.21 1.19
CA ILE A 297 -6.71 33.14 1.83
C ILE A 297 -6.37 31.84 1.11
N ALA A 298 -5.57 30.99 1.75
CA ALA A 298 -5.57 29.56 1.46
C ALA A 298 -7.01 29.03 1.65
N PRO A 299 -7.53 28.14 0.78
CA PRO A 299 -8.88 27.65 0.94
C PRO A 299 -8.99 26.90 2.27
N ALA A 300 -9.99 27.27 3.07
CA ALA A 300 -10.29 26.60 4.32
C ALA A 300 -10.45 25.09 4.11
N GLU A 301 -9.67 24.32 4.86
CA GLU A 301 -9.73 22.86 5.00
C GLU A 301 -11.18 22.43 5.30
N ALA A 302 -11.79 21.70 4.37
CA ALA A 302 -13.18 21.27 4.47
C ALA A 302 -13.26 19.87 5.09
N ARG A 303 -13.45 19.81 6.41
CA ARG A 303 -13.71 18.57 7.17
C ARG A 303 -14.62 17.60 6.41
N LYS A 304 -14.13 16.38 6.14
CA LYS A 304 -14.95 15.29 5.56
C LYS A 304 -16.25 15.06 6.35
N ARG A 305 -17.37 14.95 5.63
CA ARG A 305 -18.70 14.84 6.24
C ARG A 305 -18.93 13.45 6.83
N GLN A 306 -19.29 13.38 8.11
CA GLN A 306 -19.85 12.17 8.70
C GLN A 306 -21.35 12.09 8.36
N PHE A 307 -21.77 10.96 7.81
CA PHE A 307 -23.15 10.64 7.49
C PHE A 307 -23.71 9.63 8.50
N THR A 308 -24.97 9.80 8.85
CA THR A 308 -25.76 8.78 9.54
C THR A 308 -26.15 7.67 8.57
N TYR A 309 -26.47 6.48 9.07
CA TYR A 309 -26.95 5.38 8.25
C TYR A 309 -28.28 5.71 7.55
N SER A 310 -29.13 6.51 8.20
CA SER A 310 -30.35 7.04 7.59
C SER A 310 -30.05 7.91 6.36
N GLU A 311 -29.05 8.79 6.45
CA GLU A 311 -28.58 9.57 5.30
C GLU A 311 -27.99 8.65 4.22
N ILE A 312 -27.24 7.62 4.57
CA ILE A 312 -26.73 6.64 3.60
C ILE A 312 -27.87 5.94 2.84
N LEU A 313 -28.95 5.56 3.53
CA LEU A 313 -30.14 4.99 2.89
C LEU A 313 -30.79 5.99 1.92
N GLN A 314 -30.88 7.26 2.29
CA GLN A 314 -31.39 8.30 1.39
C GLN A 314 -30.49 8.48 0.16
N ILE A 315 -29.17 8.57 0.36
CA ILE A 315 -28.17 8.75 -0.69
C ILE A 315 -28.20 7.61 -1.70
N THR A 316 -28.36 6.38 -1.23
CA THR A 316 -28.30 5.16 -2.07
C THR A 316 -29.67 4.68 -2.55
N ASN A 317 -30.74 5.44 -2.25
CA ASN A 317 -32.13 5.04 -2.49
C ASN A 317 -32.42 3.64 -1.92
N ASN A 318 -32.19 3.48 -0.62
CA ASN A 318 -32.29 2.23 0.14
C ASN A 318 -31.39 1.11 -0.42
N LEU A 319 -30.13 1.44 -0.75
CA LEU A 319 -29.12 0.48 -1.21
C LEU A 319 -29.55 -0.29 -2.47
N LYS A 320 -30.34 0.35 -3.35
CA LYS A 320 -31.01 -0.32 -4.47
C LYS A 320 -30.08 -0.74 -5.61
N ARG A 321 -29.14 0.13 -5.99
CA ARG A 321 -28.27 -0.09 -7.15
C ARG A 321 -26.88 -0.49 -6.71
N ILE A 322 -26.53 -1.75 -6.96
CA ILE A 322 -25.23 -2.33 -6.64
C ILE A 322 -24.26 -2.06 -7.79
N LEU A 323 -23.09 -1.52 -7.47
CA LEU A 323 -21.98 -1.31 -8.39
C LEU A 323 -20.98 -2.47 -8.36
N GLY A 324 -20.85 -3.14 -7.21
CA GLY A 324 -19.97 -4.30 -7.06
C GLY A 324 -20.12 -4.99 -5.70
N LYS A 325 -19.80 -6.28 -5.65
CA LYS A 325 -19.77 -7.11 -4.43
C LYS A 325 -18.42 -7.79 -4.32
N GLY A 326 -17.84 -7.83 -3.12
CA GLY A 326 -16.61 -8.55 -2.84
C GLY A 326 -16.53 -9.00 -1.37
N GLY A 327 -15.44 -9.66 -1.00
CA GLY A 327 -15.23 -10.19 0.37
C GLY A 327 -15.21 -9.15 1.49
N PHE A 328 -15.19 -7.85 1.14
CA PHE A 328 -15.04 -6.73 2.07
C PHE A 328 -16.27 -5.81 2.11
N GLY A 329 -17.39 -6.26 1.53
CA GLY A 329 -18.63 -5.50 1.51
C GLY A 329 -19.19 -5.26 0.12
N THR A 330 -20.24 -4.44 0.06
CA THR A 330 -20.98 -4.13 -1.17
C THR A 330 -20.88 -2.65 -1.47
N VAL A 331 -20.61 -2.31 -2.73
CA VAL A 331 -20.58 -0.93 -3.22
C VAL A 331 -21.90 -0.61 -3.90
N TYR A 332 -22.52 0.48 -3.49
CA TYR A 332 -23.79 0.97 -4.00
C TYR A 332 -23.60 2.30 -4.70
N HIS A 333 -24.41 2.54 -5.72
CA HIS A 333 -24.50 3.83 -6.36
C HIS A 333 -25.42 4.75 -5.54
N GLY A 334 -25.03 6.00 -5.36
CA GLY A 334 -25.82 7.01 -4.68
C GLY A 334 -25.70 8.40 -5.30
N CYS A 335 -26.43 9.35 -4.74
CA CYS A 335 -26.43 10.74 -5.15
C CYS A 335 -26.50 11.67 -3.93
N ILE A 336 -25.64 12.68 -3.87
CA ILE A 336 -25.63 13.73 -2.86
C ILE A 336 -25.72 15.06 -3.60
N ASP A 337 -26.78 15.85 -3.40
CA ASP A 337 -26.93 17.19 -4.00
C ASP A 337 -26.61 17.26 -5.51
N LYS A 338 -27.06 16.24 -6.28
CA LYS A 338 -26.82 15.99 -7.72
C LYS A 338 -25.45 15.41 -8.09
N THR A 339 -24.51 15.32 -7.15
CA THR A 339 -23.23 14.63 -7.33
C THR A 339 -23.41 13.12 -7.17
N GLN A 340 -22.94 12.35 -8.16
CA GLN A 340 -22.97 10.90 -8.10
C GLN A 340 -21.87 10.38 -7.16
N VAL A 341 -22.21 9.40 -6.32
CA VAL A 341 -21.28 8.82 -5.35
C VAL A 341 -21.32 7.29 -5.36
N ALA A 342 -20.22 6.67 -4.94
CA ALA A 342 -20.11 5.25 -4.66
C ALA A 342 -20.02 5.04 -3.14
N VAL A 343 -21.01 4.35 -2.57
CA VAL A 343 -21.06 4.06 -1.13
C VAL A 343 -20.67 2.61 -0.88
N LYS A 344 -19.52 2.38 -0.27
CA LYS A 344 -19.07 1.04 0.13
C LYS A 344 -19.52 0.74 1.55
N MET A 345 -20.48 -0.15 1.71
CA MET A 345 -20.88 -0.69 3.01
C MET A 345 -19.95 -1.84 3.39
N LEU A 346 -19.26 -1.71 4.51
CA LEU A 346 -18.29 -2.70 5.01
C LEU A 346 -19.01 -3.84 5.74
N SER A 347 -18.52 -5.06 5.57
CA SER A 347 -19.01 -6.21 6.34
C SER A 347 -18.42 -6.20 7.76
N PRO A 348 -19.15 -6.68 8.79
CA PRO A 348 -18.64 -6.75 10.16
C PRO A 348 -17.36 -7.60 10.32
N SER A 349 -17.07 -8.46 9.35
CA SER A 349 -15.89 -9.32 9.27
C SER A 349 -14.68 -8.67 8.59
N SER A 350 -14.77 -7.42 8.11
CA SER A 350 -13.73 -6.85 7.25
C SER A 350 -12.49 -6.43 8.03
N VAL A 351 -11.46 -7.28 7.96
CA VAL A 351 -10.11 -7.16 8.55
C VAL A 351 -9.29 -5.97 8.01
N GLN A 352 -9.85 -5.11 7.14
CA GLN A 352 -9.12 -4.08 6.39
C GLN A 352 -9.39 -2.62 6.76
N VAL A 353 -9.95 -2.32 7.95
CA VAL A 353 -9.90 -0.92 8.46
C VAL A 353 -8.44 -0.43 8.59
N ASN A 354 -7.47 -1.34 8.72
CA ASN A 354 -6.04 -1.02 8.75
C ASN A 354 -5.39 -0.75 7.37
N LEU A 355 -6.02 -1.13 6.25
CA LEU A 355 -5.35 -1.20 4.94
C LEU A 355 -5.69 -0.03 3.99
N LEU A 356 -6.66 0.82 4.35
CA LEU A 356 -7.02 2.02 3.59
C LEU A 356 -6.11 3.23 3.86
N ILE A 357 -5.05 3.06 4.64
CA ILE A 357 -4.30 4.17 5.29
C ILE A 357 -3.17 4.74 4.45
N ARG A 358 -2.86 4.18 3.26
CA ARG A 358 -1.62 4.57 2.58
C ARG A 358 -1.68 4.88 1.10
N ILE A 359 -2.86 4.88 0.47
CA ILE A 359 -2.88 5.13 -0.98
C ILE A 359 -4.09 5.99 -1.34
N HIS A 360 -3.86 7.31 -1.38
CA HIS A 360 -4.58 8.18 -2.29
C HIS A 360 -3.70 8.35 -3.53
N HIS A 361 -4.11 7.81 -4.67
CA HIS A 361 -3.56 8.10 -5.99
C HIS A 361 -4.66 8.86 -6.74
N ILE A 362 -4.37 9.79 -7.65
CA ILE A 362 -5.40 10.45 -8.50
C ILE A 362 -6.32 9.49 -9.27
N ASN A 363 -5.96 8.19 -9.34
CA ASN A 363 -6.75 7.14 -9.99
C ASN A 363 -7.61 6.35 -8.98
N LEU A 364 -7.56 6.69 -7.69
CA LEU A 364 -8.42 6.21 -6.61
C LEU A 364 -9.38 7.35 -6.23
N THR A 365 -10.68 7.08 -6.34
CA THR A 365 -11.79 8.03 -6.17
C THR A 365 -11.68 8.86 -4.89
N SER A 366 -11.94 10.18 -4.95
CA SER A 366 -11.96 11.09 -3.80
C SER A 366 -12.97 10.65 -2.74
N LEU A 367 -12.55 10.58 -1.46
CA LEU A 367 -13.44 10.32 -0.33
C LEU A 367 -14.28 11.57 -0.03
N VAL A 368 -15.60 11.45 -0.14
CA VAL A 368 -16.58 12.50 0.16
C VAL A 368 -16.92 12.52 1.66
N GLY A 369 -16.93 11.35 2.29
CA GLY A 369 -17.20 11.21 3.71
C GLY A 369 -17.37 9.76 4.15
N TYR A 370 -17.83 9.56 5.37
CA TYR A 370 -17.95 8.23 5.96
C TYR A 370 -19.19 8.10 6.84
N CYS A 371 -19.64 6.86 7.04
CA CYS A 371 -20.72 6.49 7.96
C CYS A 371 -20.14 5.57 9.04
N ASN A 372 -20.45 5.88 10.29
CA ASN A 372 -20.02 5.11 11.45
C ASN A 372 -21.17 5.05 12.47
N ASP A 373 -22.24 4.34 12.10
CA ASP A 373 -23.44 4.21 12.92
C ASP A 373 -23.62 2.75 13.36
N GLU A 374 -23.37 2.48 14.64
CA GLU A 374 -23.53 1.17 15.27
C GLU A 374 -22.80 0.01 14.54
N ASN A 375 -23.53 -0.74 13.69
CA ASN A 375 -23.05 -1.87 12.89
C ASN A 375 -22.97 -1.55 11.38
N HIS A 376 -23.23 -0.30 10.99
CA HIS A 376 -23.29 0.17 9.62
C HIS A 376 -22.12 1.11 9.35
N ILE A 377 -21.02 0.52 8.89
CA ILE A 377 -19.83 1.26 8.49
C ILE A 377 -19.85 1.43 6.98
N GLY A 378 -19.71 2.66 6.53
CA GLY A 378 -19.74 3.00 5.11
C GLY A 378 -18.67 4.01 4.75
N LEU A 379 -18.10 3.90 3.56
CA LEU A 379 -17.23 4.91 2.97
C LEU A 379 -17.92 5.47 1.72
N VAL A 380 -17.97 6.79 1.59
CA VAL A 380 -18.62 7.50 0.50
C VAL A 380 -17.56 8.12 -0.38
N TYR A 381 -17.49 7.67 -1.63
CA TYR A 381 -16.54 8.14 -2.63
C TYR A 381 -17.24 8.86 -3.77
N GLU A 382 -16.55 9.75 -4.47
CA GLU A 382 -17.05 10.27 -5.74
C GLU A 382 -17.21 9.13 -6.77
N TYR A 383 -18.34 9.13 -7.48
CA TYR A 383 -18.57 8.15 -8.53
C TYR A 383 -17.82 8.57 -9.80
N MET A 384 -16.73 7.89 -10.11
CA MET A 384 -16.01 8.10 -11.36
C MET A 384 -16.68 7.34 -12.50
N LYS A 385 -17.16 8.08 -13.51
CA LYS A 385 -17.54 7.55 -14.82
C LYS A 385 -16.37 7.79 -15.77
N ILE A 386 -15.68 6.73 -16.18
CA ILE A 386 -14.61 6.86 -17.18
C ILE A 386 -15.27 6.97 -18.56
N THR A 387 -15.08 8.12 -19.21
CA THR A 387 -15.43 8.39 -20.62
C THR A 387 -14.43 7.76 -21.57
#